data_AF-A0A843C075-F1
#
_entry.id   AF-A0A843C075-F1
#
_cell.length_a   1.000
_cell.length_b   1.000
_cell.length_c   1.000
_cell.angle_alpha   90.00
_cell.angle_beta   90.00
_cell.angle_gamma   90.00
#
_symmetry.space_group_name_H-M   'P 1'
#
loop_
_entity.id
_entity.type
_entity.pdbx_description
1 polymer ?
#
loop_
_entity_poly.entity_id
_entity_poly.type
_entity_poly.pdbx_seq_one_letter_code
_entity_poly.pdbx_strand_id
1 'polypeptide(L)'
;IASHAAEEVAVWMYRAIIRDISEDIEDLDFTNRFSPGYCQWSLAGGQKVIFNLLPSDILRVKLSKSMMMIPRKSVSFAVNIGKEVDMELGLKECPTCDLQDCSFRRD
;
A
#
# COMPACT_ATOMS: atom_id res chain seq x y z
N ILE A 1 -19.59 -2.19 -4.59
CA ILE A 1 -19.72 -1.35 -3.37
C ILE A 1 -18.57 -1.58 -2.40
N ALA A 2 -18.48 -2.73 -1.69
CA ALA A 2 -17.45 -2.93 -0.65
C ALA A 2 -15.98 -2.80 -1.11
N SER A 3 -15.60 -3.33 -2.28
CA SER A 3 -14.22 -3.15 -2.78
C SER A 3 -13.90 -1.68 -3.05
N HIS A 4 -14.84 -0.96 -3.67
CA HIS A 4 -14.65 0.46 -4.01
C HIS A 4 -14.58 1.30 -2.73
N ALA A 5 -15.44 1.04 -1.76
CA ALA A 5 -15.37 1.71 -0.46
C ALA A 5 -14.03 1.49 0.26
N ALA A 6 -13.51 0.25 0.28
CA ALA A 6 -12.19 -0.03 0.87
C ALA A 6 -11.07 0.73 0.16
N GLU A 7 -11.14 0.81 -1.17
CA GLU A 7 -10.16 1.55 -1.98
C GLU A 7 -10.24 3.06 -1.74
N GLU A 8 -11.44 3.65 -1.73
CA GLU A 8 -11.64 5.08 -1.48
C GLU A 8 -11.18 5.49 -0.09
N VAL A 9 -11.42 4.65 0.93
CA VAL A 9 -10.89 4.89 2.28
C VAL A 9 -9.37 4.86 2.29
N ALA A 10 -8.73 3.96 1.54
CA ALA A 10 -7.29 3.98 1.39
C ALA A 10 -6.81 5.25 0.68
N VAL A 11 -7.58 5.81 -0.27
CA VAL A 11 -7.22 7.06 -1.00
C VAL A 11 -7.26 8.23 -0.05
N TRP A 12 -8.35 8.31 0.71
CA TRP A 12 -8.51 9.31 1.73
C TRP A 12 -7.40 9.24 2.78
N MET A 13 -7.08 8.04 3.28
CA MET A 13 -6.03 7.84 4.29
C MET A 13 -4.66 8.27 3.78
N TYR A 14 -4.30 7.89 2.54
CA TYR A 14 -3.07 8.35 1.90
C TYR A 14 -2.98 9.89 1.88
N ARG A 15 -4.04 10.56 1.43
CA ARG A 15 -4.09 12.04 1.40
C ARG A 15 -3.99 12.66 2.79
N ALA A 16 -4.62 12.06 3.79
CA ALA A 16 -4.55 12.51 5.18
C ALA A 16 -3.11 12.41 5.71
N ILE A 17 -2.43 11.26 5.50
CA ILE A 17 -1.03 11.08 5.91
C ILE A 17 -0.13 12.15 5.30
N ILE A 18 -0.26 12.40 3.98
CA ILE A 18 0.58 13.40 3.31
C ILE A 18 0.30 14.80 3.85
N ARG A 19 -0.97 15.19 3.99
CA ARG A 19 -1.33 16.50 4.52
C ARG A 19 -0.76 16.70 5.93
N ASP A 20 -1.00 15.75 6.82
CA ASP A 20 -0.61 15.86 8.22
C ASP A 20 0.93 15.95 8.35
N ILE A 21 1.69 15.24 7.51
CA ILE A 21 3.16 15.32 7.54
C ILE A 21 3.69 16.61 6.92
N SER A 22 3.08 17.08 5.82
CA SER A 22 3.46 18.34 5.18
C SER A 22 3.17 19.57 6.05
N GLU A 23 2.29 19.47 7.04
CA GLU A 23 2.03 20.53 8.03
C GLU A 23 3.16 20.62 9.08
N ASP A 24 3.81 19.50 9.41
CA ASP A 24 4.78 19.41 10.50
C ASP A 24 6.25 19.48 10.04
N ILE A 25 6.55 19.08 8.80
CA ILE A 25 7.94 18.93 8.32
C ILE A 25 8.07 19.44 6.87
N GLU A 26 8.90 20.46 6.70
CA GLU A 26 9.31 20.98 5.39
C GLU A 26 10.34 20.07 4.72
N ASP A 27 10.38 20.10 3.38
CA ASP A 27 11.36 19.41 2.53
C ASP A 27 11.38 17.87 2.64
N LEU A 28 10.21 17.22 2.71
CA LEU A 28 10.08 15.76 2.58
C LEU A 28 9.40 15.36 1.27
N ASP A 29 9.99 14.38 0.60
CA ASP A 29 9.38 13.65 -0.50
C ASP A 29 8.61 12.43 0.02
N PHE A 30 7.69 11.93 -0.79
CA PHE A 30 6.92 10.73 -0.49
C PHE A 30 6.61 9.91 -1.75
N THR A 31 6.49 8.59 -1.57
CA THR A 31 6.03 7.70 -2.65
C THR A 31 4.51 7.78 -2.81
N ASN A 32 4.01 7.29 -3.94
CA ASN A 32 2.63 6.79 -3.94
C ASN A 32 2.47 5.63 -2.95
N ARG A 33 1.22 5.35 -2.54
CA ARG A 33 0.96 4.17 -1.73
C ARG A 33 1.26 2.90 -2.54
N PHE A 34 1.88 1.92 -1.91
CA PHE A 34 2.08 0.60 -2.51
C PHE A 34 1.73 -0.50 -1.52
N SER A 35 1.22 -1.61 -2.02
CA SER A 35 0.70 -2.72 -1.20
C SER A 35 1.61 -3.95 -1.28
N PRO A 36 1.73 -4.76 -0.22
CA PRO A 36 2.45 -6.03 -0.29
C PRO A 36 1.89 -6.94 -1.38
N GLY A 37 2.77 -7.57 -2.17
CA GLY A 37 2.39 -8.40 -3.32
C GLY A 37 2.35 -7.64 -4.64
N TYR A 38 2.57 -6.33 -4.64
CA TYR A 38 2.81 -5.52 -5.84
C TYR A 38 4.29 -5.16 -5.98
N CYS A 39 4.71 -4.91 -7.22
CA CYS A 39 6.10 -4.60 -7.57
C CYS A 39 7.07 -5.66 -7.04
N GLN A 40 8.16 -5.25 -6.38
CA GLN A 40 9.14 -6.12 -5.75
C GLN A 40 8.86 -6.39 -4.26
N TRP A 41 7.74 -5.91 -3.71
CA TRP A 41 7.45 -6.09 -2.29
C TRP A 41 6.79 -7.44 -2.03
N SER A 42 7.51 -8.36 -1.38
CA SER A 42 6.98 -9.68 -1.06
C SER A 42 5.66 -9.60 -0.27
N LEU A 43 4.65 -10.37 -0.68
CA LEU A 43 3.35 -10.40 0.01
C LEU A 43 3.52 -10.79 1.49
N ALA A 44 4.20 -11.90 1.76
CA ALA A 44 4.32 -12.41 3.13
C ALA A 44 5.20 -11.53 4.01
N GLY A 45 6.31 -11.01 3.50
CA GLY A 45 7.17 -10.10 4.25
C GLY A 45 6.47 -8.78 4.53
N GLY A 46 5.87 -8.17 3.51
CA GLY A 46 5.20 -6.88 3.65
C GLY A 46 3.97 -6.93 4.54
N GLN A 47 3.11 -7.94 4.39
CA GLN A 47 1.92 -8.09 5.25
C GLN A 47 2.31 -8.25 6.71
N LYS A 48 3.35 -9.05 7.02
CA LYS A 48 3.84 -9.22 8.39
C LYS A 48 4.38 -7.92 8.98
N VAL A 49 5.13 -7.13 8.21
CA VAL A 49 5.63 -5.83 8.67
C VAL A 49 4.47 -4.91 9.05
N ILE A 50 3.49 -4.74 8.17
CA ILE A 50 2.33 -3.88 8.43
C ILE A 50 1.55 -4.36 9.67
N PHE A 51 1.25 -5.66 9.76
CA PHE A 51 0.44 -6.21 10.85
C PHE A 51 1.17 -6.28 12.20
N ASN A 52 2.50 -6.22 12.21
CA ASN A 52 3.28 -6.09 13.44
C ASN A 52 3.34 -4.64 13.94
N LEU A 53 3.19 -3.66 13.05
CA LEU A 53 3.22 -2.23 13.40
C LEU A 53 1.85 -1.68 13.79
N LEU A 54 0.78 -2.23 13.21
CA LEU A 54 -0.58 -1.78 13.44
C LEU A 54 -1.34 -2.69 14.42
N PRO A 55 -2.23 -2.15 15.26
CA PRO A 55 -3.04 -2.93 16.18
C PRO A 55 -4.18 -3.66 15.44
N SER A 56 -3.81 -4.68 14.65
CA SER A 56 -4.74 -5.40 13.75
C SER A 56 -5.94 -6.02 14.46
N ASP A 57 -5.78 -6.43 15.72
CA ASP A 57 -6.88 -6.93 16.57
C ASP A 57 -7.95 -5.86 16.84
N ILE A 58 -7.54 -4.61 17.08
CA ILE A 58 -8.46 -3.48 17.27
C ILE A 58 -9.18 -3.16 15.95
N LEU A 59 -8.44 -3.20 14.84
CA LEU A 59 -8.96 -2.96 13.50
C LEU A 59 -9.85 -4.11 12.99
N ARG A 60 -9.86 -5.26 13.68
CA ARG A 60 -10.62 -6.47 13.33
C ARG A 60 -10.31 -6.99 11.92
N VAL A 61 -9.07 -6.81 11.49
CA VAL A 61 -8.55 -7.40 10.24
C VAL A 61 -7.46 -8.40 10.62
N LYS A 62 -7.47 -9.56 9.98
CA LYS A 62 -6.46 -10.61 10.21
C LYS A 62 -5.92 -11.17 8.90
N LEU A 63 -4.77 -11.83 8.97
CA LEU A 63 -4.18 -12.55 7.85
C LEU A 63 -4.56 -14.03 7.88
N SER A 64 -4.84 -14.61 6.72
CA SER A 64 -4.92 -16.06 6.52
C SER A 64 -3.52 -16.68 6.51
N LYS A 65 -3.44 -18.03 6.46
CA LYS A 65 -2.17 -18.75 6.23
C LYS A 65 -1.48 -18.35 4.91
N SER A 66 -2.26 -17.93 3.91
CA SER A 66 -1.77 -17.46 2.61
C SER A 66 -1.56 -15.94 2.56
N MET A 67 -1.57 -15.25 3.71
CA MET A 67 -1.36 -13.80 3.82
C MET A 67 -2.47 -12.95 3.16
N MET A 68 -3.64 -13.55 2.94
CA MET A 68 -4.83 -12.81 2.50
C MET A 68 -5.48 -12.13 3.70
N MET A 69 -5.92 -10.89 3.54
CA MET A 69 -6.68 -10.19 4.57
C MET A 69 -8.10 -10.74 4.70
N ILE A 70 -8.58 -10.78 5.94
CA ILE A 70 -9.93 -11.15 6.33
C ILE A 70 -10.44 -10.03 7.24
N PRO A 71 -11.50 -9.27 6.85
CA PRO A 71 -12.33 -9.44 5.65
C PRO A 71 -11.58 -9.29 4.31
N ARG A 72 -12.11 -9.92 3.25
CA ARG A 72 -11.45 -9.91 1.92
C ARG A 72 -11.49 -8.53 1.24
N LYS A 73 -12.36 -7.63 1.69
CA LYS A 73 -12.49 -6.25 1.19
C LYS A 73 -11.75 -5.31 2.15
N SER A 74 -10.44 -5.50 2.19
CA SER A 74 -9.48 -4.74 2.99
C SER A 74 -8.29 -4.38 2.12
N VAL A 75 -7.63 -3.28 2.46
CA VAL A 75 -6.44 -2.78 1.78
C VAL A 75 -5.38 -2.51 2.86
N SER A 76 -4.15 -2.89 2.57
CA SER A 76 -2.97 -2.64 3.40
C SER A 76 -1.91 -2.02 2.50
N PHE A 77 -1.36 -0.87 2.88
CA PHE A 77 -0.37 -0.18 2.08
C PHE A 77 0.70 0.45 2.98
N ALA A 78 1.81 0.84 2.36
CA ALA A 78 2.81 1.72 2.95
C ALA A 78 3.06 2.92 2.04
N VAL A 79 3.62 3.97 2.64
CA VAL A 79 4.10 5.19 1.99
C VAL A 79 5.48 5.44 2.55
N ASN A 80 6.49 5.56 1.70
CA ASN A 80 7.82 5.94 2.17
C ASN A 80 7.92 7.46 2.16
N ILE A 81 8.52 8.03 3.19
CA ILE A 81 8.60 9.48 3.41
C ILE A 81 10.02 9.81 3.89
N GLY A 82 10.65 10.83 3.30
CA GLY A 82 12.06 11.15 3.54
C GLY A 82 12.60 12.19 2.54
N LYS A 83 13.85 12.63 2.74
CA LYS A 83 14.46 13.70 1.93
C LYS A 83 14.95 13.29 0.53
N GLU A 84 14.99 12.00 0.24
CA GLU A 84 15.50 11.43 -1.01
C GLU A 84 14.73 10.15 -1.35
N VAL A 85 13.41 10.26 -1.33
CA VAL A 85 12.55 9.11 -1.62
C VAL A 85 12.44 8.92 -3.13
N ASP A 86 12.62 7.69 -3.60
CA ASP A 86 12.29 7.32 -4.97
C ASP A 86 10.78 7.43 -5.18
N MET A 87 10.32 8.56 -5.72
CA MET A 87 8.90 8.83 -5.97
C MET A 87 8.26 7.85 -6.98
N GLU A 88 9.08 7.18 -7.80
CA GLU A 88 8.62 6.15 -8.74
C GLU A 88 8.44 4.78 -8.06
N LEU A 89 8.89 4.63 -6.83
CA LEU A 89 8.69 3.41 -6.06
C LEU A 89 7.19 3.17 -5.82
N GLY A 90 6.70 2.05 -6.33
CA GLY A 90 5.28 1.70 -6.24
C GLY A 90 4.42 2.24 -7.40
N LEU A 91 5.01 3.05 -8.29
CA LEU A 91 4.37 3.58 -9.50
C LEU A 91 4.54 2.68 -10.74
N LYS A 92 5.01 1.43 -10.61
CA LYS A 92 5.08 0.52 -11.76
C LYS A 92 3.67 0.24 -12.29
N GLU A 93 3.27 1.05 -13.26
CA GLU A 93 2.05 0.89 -14.01
C GLU A 93 2.10 -0.43 -14.80
N CYS A 94 0.95 -0.91 -15.26
CA CYS A 94 0.90 -2.13 -16.05
C CYS A 94 1.88 -2.12 -17.25
N PRO A 95 2.12 -1.00 -17.97
CA PRO A 95 3.11 -0.96 -19.04
C PRO A 95 4.56 -1.17 -18.58
N THR A 96 4.93 -0.64 -17.41
CA THR A 96 6.32 -0.65 -16.89
C THR A 96 6.57 -1.75 -15.85
N CYS A 97 5.59 -2.62 -15.62
CA CYS A 97 5.70 -3.76 -14.71
C CYS A 97 6.58 -4.88 -15.28
N ASP A 98 7.54 -5.38 -14.49
CA ASP A 98 8.49 -6.42 -14.92
C ASP A 98 7.88 -7.83 -14.90
N LEU A 99 6.62 -7.98 -14.48
CA LEU A 99 5.94 -9.27 -14.41
C LEU A 99 5.72 -9.84 -15.82
N GLN A 100 6.47 -10.88 -16.15
CA GLN A 100 6.36 -11.60 -17.41
C GLN A 100 5.02 -12.34 -17.48
N ASP A 101 4.46 -12.47 -18.69
CA ASP A 101 3.24 -13.25 -18.98
C ASP A 101 1.99 -12.87 -18.13
N CYS A 102 1.81 -11.57 -17.85
CA CYS A 102 0.63 -11.08 -17.12
C CYS A 102 -0.60 -10.98 -18.03
N SER A 103 -1.60 -11.86 -17.83
CA SER A 103 -2.88 -11.85 -18.57
C SER A 103 -3.77 -10.62 -18.31
N PHE A 104 -3.42 -9.79 -17.34
CA PHE A 104 -4.14 -8.57 -16.97
C PHE A 104 -3.36 -7.30 -17.31
N ARG A 105 -2.30 -7.38 -18.13
CA ARG A 105 -1.55 -6.20 -18.56
C ARG A 105 -2.48 -5.26 -19.32
N ARG A 106 -2.46 -3.98 -18.92
CA ARG A 106 -3.18 -2.87 -19.56
C ARG A 106 -2.16 -2.08 -20.38
N ASP A 107 -2.57 -1.71 -21.59
CA ASP A 107 -1.84 -0.81 -22.48
C ASP A 107 -1.83 0.63 -21.94
#